data_AF-G0N5Z2-F1
#
_entry.id   AF-G0N5Z2-F1
#
_cell.length_a   1.000
_cell.length_b   1.000
_cell.length_c   1.000
_cell.angle_alpha   90.00
_cell.angle_beta   90.00
_cell.angle_gamma   90.00
#
_symmetry.space_group_name_H-M   'P 1'
#
loop_
_entity.id
_entity.type
_entity.pdbx_description
1 polymer ?
#
loop_
_entity_poly.entity_id
_entity_poly.type
_entity_poly.pdbx_seq_one_letter_code
_entity_poly.pdbx_strand_id
1 'polypeptide(L)'
;MNANSGSLSVFLIFLVLMITISNLLTLGKTEFFDYQQNSRILSLGLNNQIGFDEHIFNETEGHCTLLGADLNEQNQPTKNKYTKMNGQLFSGRIPDQLPISEMMKKSGKKSVELMKIDIEGGEFNGLEPFIKEYPVCQIFIEIHGAPAKHLQMLQTIAKYKFRIFNVDVNPLCPLCCEYSLINEKCMEQFGVTPLDIMIP
;
A
#
# COMPACT_ATOMS: atom_id res chain seq x y z
N MET A 1 2.97 7.61 25.14
CA MET A 1 1.71 6.90 25.40
C MET A 1 0.62 7.57 24.57
N ASN A 2 0.23 6.91 23.48
CA ASN A 2 -1.12 6.82 22.89
C ASN A 2 -0.95 6.25 21.49
N ALA A 3 -1.28 4.97 21.34
CA ALA A 3 -1.25 4.26 20.09
C ALA A 3 -2.48 4.66 19.27
N ASN A 4 -2.26 5.06 18.02
CA ASN A 4 -3.29 5.33 17.02
C ASN A 4 -4.01 4.02 16.67
N SER A 5 -5.28 3.90 17.08
CA SER A 5 -6.16 2.77 16.80
C SER A 5 -7.39 3.14 15.95
N GLY A 6 -7.38 4.29 15.26
CA GLY A 6 -8.59 4.85 14.64
C GLY A 6 -8.68 4.88 13.11
N SER A 7 -7.57 4.88 12.34
CA SER A 7 -7.65 5.07 10.87
C SER A 7 -7.81 3.74 10.10
N LEU A 8 -7.12 2.69 10.54
CA LEU A 8 -7.10 1.37 9.87
C LEU A 8 -8.48 0.68 9.77
N SER A 9 -9.45 1.03 10.61
CA SER A 9 -10.76 0.38 10.61
C SER A 9 -11.64 0.79 9.43
N VAL A 10 -11.54 2.04 8.95
CA VAL A 10 -12.41 2.53 7.87
C VAL A 10 -11.86 2.07 6.52
N PHE A 11 -10.55 2.09 6.35
CA PHE A 11 -9.87 1.57 5.15
C PHE A 11 -10.11 0.08 4.92
N LEU A 12 -10.01 -0.77 5.95
CA LEU A 12 -10.35 -2.20 5.83
C LEU A 12 -11.83 -2.38 5.47
N ILE A 13 -12.72 -1.57 6.03
CA ILE A 13 -14.15 -1.62 5.72
C ILE A 13 -14.40 -1.21 4.27
N PHE A 14 -13.77 -0.16 3.73
CA PHE A 14 -13.92 0.24 2.33
C PHE A 14 -13.30 -0.77 1.36
N LEU A 15 -12.15 -1.36 1.70
CA LEU A 15 -11.57 -2.46 0.92
C LEU A 15 -12.55 -3.64 0.86
N VAL A 16 -13.08 -4.07 2.01
CA VAL A 16 -14.11 -5.11 2.10
C VAL A 16 -15.39 -4.70 1.36
N LEU A 17 -15.83 -3.44 1.43
CA LEU A 17 -17.04 -2.97 0.76
C LEU A 17 -16.88 -2.95 -0.76
N MET A 18 -15.74 -2.50 -1.27
CA MET A 18 -15.39 -2.54 -2.69
C MET A 18 -15.29 -3.99 -3.19
N ILE A 19 -14.70 -4.89 -2.39
CA ILE A 19 -14.66 -6.34 -2.65
C ILE A 19 -16.08 -6.94 -2.67
N THR A 20 -16.95 -6.54 -1.74
CA THR A 20 -18.31 -7.09 -1.61
C THR A 20 -19.25 -6.58 -2.71
N ILE A 21 -19.15 -5.30 -3.10
CA ILE A 21 -19.97 -4.71 -4.16
C ILE A 21 -19.57 -5.26 -5.53
N SER A 22 -18.28 -5.47 -5.80
CA SER A 22 -17.83 -6.17 -7.02
C SER A 22 -18.44 -7.57 -7.11
N ASN A 23 -18.38 -8.36 -6.02
CA ASN A 23 -18.98 -9.70 -5.95
C ASN A 23 -20.52 -9.70 -6.13
N LEU A 24 -21.21 -8.64 -5.71
CA LEU A 24 -22.68 -8.53 -5.84
C LEU A 24 -23.10 -8.20 -7.28
N LEU A 25 -22.28 -7.45 -8.01
CA LEU A 25 -22.56 -7.05 -9.40
C LEU A 25 -22.15 -8.14 -10.41
N THR A 26 -21.19 -9.00 -10.08
CA THR A 26 -20.77 -10.14 -10.90
C THR A 26 -21.50 -11.43 -10.49
N LEU A 27 -22.78 -11.53 -10.85
CA LEU A 27 -23.63 -12.75 -10.77
C LEU A 27 -22.81 -14.06 -10.83
N GLY A 28 -22.49 -14.61 -9.66
CA GLY A 28 -21.97 -15.98 -9.52
C GLY A 28 -20.52 -16.24 -9.94
N LYS A 29 -19.70 -15.21 -10.17
CA LYS A 29 -18.25 -15.39 -10.27
C LYS A 29 -17.57 -14.76 -9.06
N THR A 30 -17.01 -15.59 -8.20
CA THR A 30 -15.91 -15.22 -7.30
C THR A 30 -14.69 -14.87 -8.15
N GLU A 31 -14.76 -13.80 -8.93
CA GLU A 31 -13.57 -13.12 -9.46
C GLU A 31 -13.12 -12.19 -8.33
N PHE A 32 -12.53 -12.80 -7.31
CA PHE A 32 -11.48 -12.13 -6.54
C PHE A 32 -10.52 -11.50 -7.55
N PHE A 33 -10.01 -10.30 -7.25
CA PHE A 33 -8.85 -9.76 -7.95
C PHE A 33 -7.90 -10.92 -8.24
N ASP A 34 -7.65 -11.24 -9.51
CA ASP A 34 -6.76 -12.33 -9.92
C ASP A 34 -5.34 -11.90 -9.54
N TYR A 35 -5.06 -11.96 -8.24
CA TYR A 35 -3.75 -11.72 -7.67
C TYR A 35 -2.88 -12.81 -8.24
N GLN A 36 -2.07 -12.45 -9.24
CA GLN A 36 -1.17 -13.38 -9.86
C GLN A 36 -0.36 -14.11 -8.79
N GLN A 37 -0.17 -15.40 -9.01
CA GLN A 37 0.67 -16.25 -8.17
C GLN A 37 2.01 -15.52 -7.91
N ASN A 38 2.41 -15.39 -6.63
CA ASN A 38 3.61 -14.63 -6.20
C ASN A 38 3.49 -13.09 -6.24
N SER A 39 2.28 -12.57 -6.00
CA SER A 39 2.04 -11.13 -5.76
C SER A 39 2.93 -10.59 -4.64
N ARG A 40 3.39 -9.34 -4.78
CA ARG A 40 4.40 -8.74 -3.91
C ARG A 40 3.82 -7.56 -3.15
N ILE A 41 3.83 -7.68 -1.83
CA ILE A 41 3.28 -6.66 -0.95
C ILE A 41 4.43 -6.00 -0.23
N LEU A 42 4.47 -4.68 -0.33
CA LEU A 42 5.41 -3.85 0.38
C LEU A 42 4.63 -2.97 1.36
N SER A 43 4.81 -3.21 2.65
CA SER A 43 4.09 -2.53 3.73
C SER A 43 5.07 -1.70 4.56
N LEU A 44 5.02 -0.38 4.39
CA LEU A 44 5.94 0.57 5.03
C LEU A 44 5.19 1.29 6.15
N GLY A 45 5.83 1.37 7.33
CA GLY A 45 5.23 1.98 8.52
C GLY A 45 4.42 1.02 9.36
N LEU A 46 4.94 -0.18 9.64
CA LEU A 46 4.15 -1.20 10.32
C LEU A 46 3.74 -0.81 11.74
N ASN A 47 4.67 -0.30 12.56
CA ASN A 47 4.44 0.01 13.97
C ASN A 47 3.70 -1.10 14.76
N ASN A 48 4.03 -2.37 14.51
CA ASN A 48 3.40 -3.60 15.01
C ASN A 48 1.94 -3.84 14.56
N GLN A 49 1.46 -3.06 13.58
CA GLN A 49 0.12 -3.14 13.02
C GLN A 49 0.20 -3.80 11.64
N ILE A 50 -0.13 -5.09 11.60
CA ILE A 50 0.01 -5.93 10.40
C ILE A 50 -1.34 -6.51 9.93
N GLY A 51 -2.45 -5.88 10.33
CA GLY A 51 -3.79 -6.37 9.99
C GLY A 51 -4.07 -6.36 8.49
N PHE A 52 -3.55 -5.36 7.77
CA PHE A 52 -3.60 -5.31 6.30
C PHE A 52 -2.85 -6.51 5.70
N ASP A 53 -1.61 -6.72 6.14
CA ASP A 53 -0.73 -7.79 5.67
C ASP A 53 -1.33 -9.18 5.93
N GLU A 54 -1.87 -9.41 7.13
CA GLU A 54 -2.56 -10.65 7.50
C GLU A 54 -3.80 -10.87 6.63
N HIS A 55 -4.59 -9.81 6.37
CA HIS A 55 -5.77 -9.90 5.52
C HIS A 55 -5.38 -10.31 4.10
N ILE A 56 -4.47 -9.58 3.43
CA ILE A 56 -4.10 -9.92 2.05
C ILE A 56 -3.43 -11.30 1.98
N PHE A 57 -2.60 -11.66 2.96
CA PHE A 57 -2.02 -13.01 3.00
C PHE A 57 -3.11 -14.09 3.02
N ASN A 58 -4.16 -13.93 3.83
CA ASN A 58 -5.27 -14.88 3.89
C ASN A 58 -6.12 -14.87 2.61
N GLU A 59 -6.47 -13.70 2.09
CA GLU A 59 -7.26 -13.56 0.85
C GLU A 59 -6.54 -14.11 -0.39
N THR A 60 -5.20 -14.18 -0.34
CA THR A 60 -4.38 -14.77 -1.41
C THR A 60 -3.93 -16.19 -1.12
N GLU A 61 -4.51 -16.85 -0.11
CA GLU A 61 -4.18 -18.22 0.31
C GLU A 61 -2.68 -18.43 0.56
N GLY A 62 -1.99 -17.38 1.00
CA GLY A 62 -0.55 -17.38 1.24
C GLY A 62 0.33 -17.33 -0.01
N HIS A 63 -0.22 -16.98 -1.17
CA HIS A 63 0.53 -16.84 -2.42
C HIS A 63 1.31 -15.52 -2.52
N CYS A 64 1.08 -14.56 -1.63
CA CYS A 64 1.83 -13.30 -1.59
C CYS A 64 3.19 -13.43 -0.90
N THR A 65 4.19 -12.70 -1.41
CA THR A 65 5.39 -12.39 -0.62
C THR A 65 5.23 -11.06 0.08
N LEU A 66 5.37 -11.06 1.41
CA LEU A 66 5.28 -9.86 2.25
C LEU A 66 6.67 -9.29 2.57
N LEU A 67 6.86 -8.00 2.29
CA LEU A 67 8.00 -7.21 2.73
C LEU A 67 7.49 -6.10 3.63
N GLY A 68 7.82 -6.16 4.91
CA GLY A 68 7.39 -5.22 5.93
C GLY A 68 8.54 -4.38 6.43
N ALA A 69 8.32 -3.09 6.63
CA ALA A 69 9.33 -2.20 7.17
C ALA A 69 8.76 -1.17 8.14
N ASP A 70 9.57 -0.78 9.10
CA ASP A 70 9.24 0.27 10.04
C ASP A 70 10.52 0.97 10.54
N LEU A 71 10.36 2.15 11.14
CA LEU A 71 11.48 2.85 11.77
C LEU A 71 12.14 1.98 12.85
N ASN A 72 11.33 1.30 13.66
CA ASN A 72 11.78 0.48 14.77
C ASN A 72 11.62 -1.01 14.48
N GLU A 73 12.42 -1.82 15.17
CA GLU A 73 12.26 -3.26 15.12
C GLU A 73 10.90 -3.68 15.70
N GLN A 74 10.22 -4.60 15.00
CA GLN A 74 8.91 -5.10 15.43
C GLN A 74 9.03 -6.00 16.66
N ASN A 75 7.97 -6.03 17.48
CA ASN A 75 7.89 -6.86 18.67
C ASN A 75 7.82 -8.36 18.32
N GLN A 76 8.06 -9.22 19.32
CA GLN A 76 8.12 -10.66 19.09
C GLN A 76 6.80 -11.26 18.53
N PRO A 77 5.60 -10.86 19.01
CA PRO A 77 4.35 -11.31 18.39
C PRO A 77 4.26 -11.01 16.89
N THR A 78 4.62 -9.79 16.49
CA THR A 78 4.59 -9.35 15.08
C THR A 78 5.61 -10.14 14.25
N LYS A 79 6.83 -10.29 14.76
CA LYS A 79 7.86 -11.12 14.12
C LYS A 79 7.39 -12.56 13.90
N ASN A 80 6.80 -13.18 14.93
CA ASN A 80 6.29 -14.54 14.84
C ASN A 80 5.19 -14.69 13.77
N LYS A 81 4.29 -13.71 13.67
CA LYS A 81 3.25 -13.68 12.63
C LYS A 81 3.86 -13.54 11.24
N TYR A 82 4.78 -12.60 11.04
CA TYR A 82 5.46 -12.41 9.76
C TYR A 82 6.24 -13.66 9.32
N THR A 83 6.94 -14.33 10.24
CA THR A 83 7.61 -15.61 9.96
C THR A 83 6.63 -16.69 9.50
N LYS A 84 5.45 -16.79 10.14
CA LYS A 84 4.40 -17.75 9.73
C LYS A 84 3.85 -17.45 8.33
N MET A 85 3.78 -16.18 7.96
CA MET A 85 3.38 -15.73 6.62
C MET A 85 4.53 -15.76 5.60
N ASN A 86 5.69 -16.32 5.96
CA ASN A 86 6.90 -16.32 5.13
C ASN A 86 7.30 -14.91 4.65
N GLY A 87 7.02 -13.89 5.47
CA GLY A 87 7.33 -12.49 5.22
C GLY A 87 8.72 -12.10 5.70
N GLN A 88 9.24 -11.00 5.17
CA GLN A 88 10.51 -10.41 5.58
C GLN A 88 10.27 -9.08 6.27
N LEU A 89 10.96 -8.86 7.40
CA LEU A 89 10.90 -7.61 8.15
C LEU A 89 12.22 -6.85 8.03
N PHE A 90 12.12 -5.54 7.83
CA PHE A 90 13.24 -4.61 7.79
C PHE A 90 13.02 -3.51 8.82
N SER A 91 14.11 -2.91 9.29
CA SER A 91 14.07 -1.76 10.20
C SER A 91 15.03 -0.68 9.76
N GLY A 92 14.58 0.57 9.91
CA GLY A 92 15.38 1.76 9.60
C GLY A 92 14.54 2.89 9.02
N ARG A 93 15.01 4.12 9.18
CA ARG A 93 14.37 5.31 8.60
C ARG A 93 14.41 5.26 7.08
N ILE A 94 13.25 5.38 6.44
CA ILE A 94 13.12 5.50 4.98
C ILE A 94 13.13 7.00 4.61
N PRO A 95 13.89 7.43 3.58
CA PRO A 95 14.82 6.65 2.76
C PRO A 95 16.25 6.57 3.32
N ASP A 96 16.59 7.35 4.36
CA ASP A 96 17.98 7.62 4.76
C ASP A 96 18.80 6.37 5.15
N GLN A 97 18.22 5.51 5.99
CA GLN A 97 18.87 4.31 6.53
C GLN A 97 18.42 3.04 5.79
N LEU A 98 17.20 3.05 5.26
CA LEU A 98 16.59 1.94 4.55
C LEU A 98 15.93 2.43 3.26
N PRO A 99 16.70 2.63 2.17
CA PRO A 99 16.12 2.89 0.87
C PRO A 99 15.20 1.74 0.45
N ILE A 100 14.06 2.06 -0.15
CA ILE A 100 13.07 1.05 -0.54
C ILE A 100 13.66 0.03 -1.54
N SER A 101 14.52 0.51 -2.44
CA SER A 101 15.24 -0.34 -3.40
C SER A 101 16.15 -1.37 -2.74
N GLU A 102 16.72 -1.09 -1.57
CA GLU A 102 17.56 -2.06 -0.85
C GLU A 102 16.73 -3.26 -0.35
N MET A 103 15.47 -3.04 0.06
CA MET A 103 14.56 -4.14 0.41
C MET A 103 14.24 -5.01 -0.80
N MET A 104 14.02 -4.40 -1.96
CA MET A 104 13.78 -5.12 -3.21
C MET A 104 14.99 -5.96 -3.62
N LYS A 105 16.20 -5.40 -3.55
CA LYS A 105 17.45 -6.13 -3.83
C LYS A 105 17.64 -7.32 -2.88
N LYS A 106 17.49 -7.12 -1.57
CA LYS A 106 17.65 -8.18 -0.56
C LYS A 106 16.63 -9.31 -0.71
N SER A 107 15.40 -8.96 -1.08
CA SER A 107 14.33 -9.94 -1.32
C SER A 107 14.37 -10.56 -2.73
N GLY A 108 15.27 -10.10 -3.60
CA GLY A 108 15.36 -10.52 -5.00
C GLY A 108 14.14 -10.13 -5.83
N LYS A 109 13.37 -9.11 -5.38
CA LYS A 109 12.13 -8.73 -6.02
C LYS A 109 12.31 -7.61 -7.05
N LYS A 110 11.50 -7.64 -8.11
CA LYS A 110 11.63 -6.73 -9.28
C LYS A 110 10.41 -5.83 -9.53
N SER A 111 9.30 -6.08 -8.86
CA SER A 111 8.06 -5.30 -8.95
C SER A 111 7.31 -5.39 -7.62
N VAL A 112 6.36 -4.49 -7.43
CA VAL A 112 5.44 -4.48 -6.30
C VAL A 112 4.01 -4.45 -6.82
N GLU A 113 3.17 -5.35 -6.32
CA GLU A 113 1.76 -5.37 -6.68
C GLU A 113 0.99 -4.34 -5.86
N LEU A 114 1.16 -4.41 -4.53
CA LEU A 114 0.53 -3.52 -3.57
C LEU A 114 1.60 -2.87 -2.70
N MET A 115 1.59 -1.54 -2.64
CA MET A 115 2.51 -0.77 -1.83
C MET A 115 1.72 0.06 -0.81
N LYS A 116 1.74 -0.32 0.47
CA LYS A 116 1.23 0.50 1.58
C LYS A 116 2.34 1.40 2.12
N ILE A 117 2.04 2.67 2.34
CA ILE A 117 2.99 3.68 2.79
C ILE A 117 2.34 4.55 3.87
N ASP A 118 2.96 4.56 5.04
CA ASP A 118 2.60 5.42 6.17
C ASP A 118 3.88 5.63 7.00
N ILE A 119 4.73 6.59 6.63
CA ILE A 119 6.10 6.69 7.16
C ILE A 119 6.45 8.11 7.64
N GLU A 120 5.45 8.84 8.11
CA GLU A 120 5.59 10.08 8.89
C GLU A 120 6.52 11.12 8.26
N GLY A 121 6.33 11.41 6.97
CA GLY A 121 7.10 12.38 6.18
C GLY A 121 8.18 11.76 5.29
N GLY A 122 8.51 10.48 5.47
CA GLY A 122 9.42 9.76 4.57
C GLY A 122 8.87 9.61 3.15
N GLU A 123 7.56 9.79 2.94
CA GLU A 123 6.88 9.60 1.67
C GLU A 123 7.42 10.56 0.60
N PHE A 124 7.66 11.82 0.97
CA PHE A 124 8.07 12.89 0.06
C PHE A 124 9.43 12.66 -0.62
N ASN A 125 10.32 11.90 0.03
CA ASN A 125 11.66 11.66 -0.47
C ASN A 125 11.89 10.18 -0.83
N GLY A 126 11.09 9.27 -0.29
CA GLY A 126 11.22 7.83 -0.53
C GLY A 126 10.48 7.33 -1.77
N LEU A 127 9.30 7.89 -2.08
CA LEU A 127 8.43 7.29 -3.10
C LEU A 127 8.93 7.52 -4.53
N GLU A 128 9.17 8.79 -4.91
CA GLU A 128 9.47 9.13 -6.31
C GLU A 128 10.72 8.40 -6.85
N PRO A 129 11.86 8.36 -6.11
CA PRO A 129 13.01 7.58 -6.56
C PRO A 129 12.68 6.10 -6.77
N PHE A 130 11.79 5.54 -5.94
CA PHE A 130 11.43 4.13 -6.00
C PHE A 130 10.55 3.79 -7.21
N ILE A 131 9.44 4.50 -7.43
CA ILE A 131 8.51 4.22 -8.53
C ILE A 131 9.09 4.55 -9.91
N LYS A 132 10.20 5.32 -9.94
CA LYS A 132 10.99 5.53 -11.14
C LYS A 132 11.82 4.31 -11.55
N GLU A 133 12.23 3.49 -10.58
CA GLU A 133 13.11 2.32 -10.79
C GLU A 133 12.32 1.00 -10.83
N TYR A 134 11.30 0.85 -9.98
CA TYR A 134 10.52 -0.38 -9.84
C TYR A 134 9.08 -0.19 -10.32
N PRO A 135 8.54 -1.12 -11.12
CA PRO A 135 7.10 -1.16 -11.42
C PRO A 135 6.29 -1.38 -10.14
N VAL A 136 5.27 -0.55 -9.95
CA VAL A 136 4.29 -0.65 -8.87
C VAL A 136 2.88 -0.59 -9.46
N CYS A 137 2.01 -1.52 -9.10
CA CYS A 137 0.63 -1.52 -9.62
C CYS A 137 -0.32 -0.67 -8.78
N GLN A 138 -0.37 -0.88 -7.46
CA GLN A 138 -1.22 -0.09 -6.57
C GLN A 138 -0.42 0.53 -5.44
N ILE A 139 -0.76 1.78 -5.11
CA ILE A 139 -0.19 2.54 -4.00
C ILE A 139 -1.32 2.93 -3.06
N PHE A 140 -1.15 2.59 -1.78
CA PHE A 140 -1.98 3.04 -0.67
C PHE A 140 -1.09 3.89 0.22
N ILE A 141 -1.33 5.18 0.26
CA ILE A 141 -0.41 6.13 0.90
C ILE A 141 -1.17 7.07 1.82
N GLU A 142 -0.75 7.16 3.08
CA GLU A 142 -1.07 8.29 3.94
C GLU A 142 -0.06 9.40 3.67
N ILE A 143 -0.55 10.56 3.21
CA ILE A 143 0.29 11.73 3.01
C ILE A 143 0.17 12.62 4.25
N HIS A 144 1.32 12.97 4.82
CA HIS A 144 1.45 13.82 6.00
C HIS A 144 1.80 15.26 5.63
N GLY A 145 0.99 16.25 6.03
CA GLY A 145 1.36 17.66 5.99
C GLY A 145 0.29 18.62 5.49
N ALA A 146 0.70 19.84 5.14
CA ALA A 146 -0.23 20.85 4.63
C ALA A 146 -0.80 20.46 3.24
N PRO A 147 -1.99 20.94 2.85
CA PRO A 147 -2.59 20.63 1.54
C PRO A 147 -1.68 20.87 0.33
N ALA A 148 -0.78 21.87 0.40
CA ALA A 148 0.21 22.12 -0.64
C ALA A 148 1.21 20.95 -0.84
N LYS A 149 1.57 20.25 0.25
CA LYS A 149 2.41 19.05 0.21
C LYS A 149 1.66 17.86 -0.39
N HIS A 150 0.37 17.72 -0.10
CA HIS A 150 -0.48 16.72 -0.74
C HIS A 150 -0.54 16.93 -2.24
N LEU A 151 -0.84 18.16 -2.68
CA LEU A 151 -0.87 18.49 -4.11
C LEU A 151 0.48 18.19 -4.78
N GLN A 152 1.59 18.58 -4.17
CA GLN A 152 2.94 18.29 -4.69
C GLN A 152 3.15 16.78 -4.89
N MET A 153 2.82 15.97 -3.88
CA MET A 153 3.00 14.53 -3.91
C MET A 153 2.09 13.85 -4.92
N LEU A 154 0.81 14.23 -4.97
CA LEU A 154 -0.16 13.70 -5.95
C LEU A 154 0.23 14.06 -7.38
N GLN A 155 0.70 15.28 -7.63
CA GLN A 155 1.24 15.68 -8.93
C GLN A 155 2.47 14.85 -9.31
N THR A 156 3.35 14.56 -8.34
CA THR A 156 4.49 13.67 -8.57
C THR A 156 4.03 12.26 -8.94
N ILE A 157 3.11 11.66 -8.18
CA ILE A 157 2.59 10.31 -8.47
C ILE A 157 1.87 10.25 -9.83
N ALA A 158 1.10 11.29 -10.18
CA ALA A 158 0.41 11.39 -11.47
C ALA A 158 1.35 11.38 -12.69
N LYS A 159 2.57 11.92 -12.58
CA LYS A 159 3.59 11.85 -13.65
C LYS A 159 3.91 10.40 -14.04
N TYR A 160 3.78 9.47 -13.09
CA TYR A 160 4.03 8.04 -13.29
C TYR A 160 2.75 7.25 -13.66
N LYS A 161 1.71 7.95 -14.13
CA LYS A 161 0.46 7.35 -14.66
C LYS A 161 -0.34 6.57 -13.63
N PHE A 162 -0.34 7.04 -12.39
CA PHE A 162 -1.25 6.57 -11.36
C PHE A 162 -2.52 7.42 -11.33
N ARG A 163 -3.66 6.75 -11.12
CA ARG A 163 -4.99 7.36 -10.97
C ARG A 163 -5.52 7.10 -9.58
N ILE A 164 -6.08 8.12 -8.95
CA ILE A 164 -6.74 8.01 -7.66
C ILE A 164 -8.07 7.29 -7.85
N PHE A 165 -8.35 6.29 -7.03
CA PHE A 165 -9.67 5.63 -6.98
C PHE A 165 -10.32 5.68 -5.59
N ASN A 166 -9.57 6.07 -4.56
CA ASN A 166 -10.11 6.31 -3.22
C ASN A 166 -9.34 7.43 -2.50
N VAL A 167 -10.06 8.21 -1.70
CA VAL A 167 -9.54 9.26 -0.83
C VAL A 167 -10.24 9.15 0.51
N ASP A 168 -9.48 8.98 1.58
CA ASP A 168 -10.01 8.91 2.95
C ASP A 168 -9.34 9.96 3.83
N VAL A 169 -10.14 10.73 4.57
CA VAL A 169 -9.63 11.77 5.45
C VAL A 169 -9.39 11.14 6.81
N ASN A 170 -8.18 11.30 7.36
CA ASN A 170 -7.90 10.79 8.70
C ASN A 170 -8.47 11.77 9.76
N PRO A 171 -9.55 11.41 10.48
CA PRO A 171 -10.15 12.33 11.45
C PRO A 171 -9.26 12.59 12.67
N LEU A 172 -8.27 11.73 12.92
CA LEU A 172 -7.33 11.85 14.04
C LEU A 172 -6.06 12.62 13.67
N CYS A 173 -5.80 12.82 12.38
CA CYS A 173 -4.73 13.66 11.89
C CYS A 173 -5.28 14.71 10.91
N PRO A 174 -5.53 15.96 11.37
CA PRO A 174 -6.08 17.03 10.52
C PRO A 174 -5.20 17.42 9.31
N LEU A 175 -3.95 16.98 9.32
CA LEU A 175 -2.98 17.20 8.25
C LEU A 175 -2.61 15.89 7.53
N CYS A 176 -3.39 14.82 7.70
CA CYS A 176 -3.16 13.55 7.01
C CYS A 176 -4.37 13.16 6.18
N CYS A 177 -4.11 12.47 5.08
CA CYS A 177 -5.13 11.93 4.21
C CYS A 177 -4.57 10.71 3.47
N GLU A 178 -5.39 9.66 3.41
CA GLU A 178 -5.07 8.42 2.75
C GLU A 178 -5.56 8.45 1.30
N TYR A 179 -4.70 8.05 0.36
CA TYR A 179 -5.01 7.96 -1.06
C TYR A 179 -4.75 6.54 -1.53
N SER A 180 -5.69 6.01 -2.32
CA SER A 180 -5.49 4.75 -3.04
C SER A 180 -5.40 5.04 -4.53
N LEU A 181 -4.31 4.57 -5.13
CA LEU A 181 -3.97 4.84 -6.52
C LEU A 181 -3.62 3.56 -7.27
N ILE A 182 -4.01 3.49 -8.54
CA ILE A 182 -3.69 2.40 -9.45
C ILE A 182 -2.94 2.91 -10.67
N ASN A 183 -1.90 2.21 -11.09
CA ASN A 183 -1.19 2.50 -12.33
C ASN A 183 -2.06 2.15 -13.54
N GLU A 184 -2.13 3.02 -14.53
CA GLU A 184 -2.90 2.80 -15.76
C GLU A 184 -2.58 1.45 -16.43
N LYS A 185 -1.31 1.02 -16.36
CA LYS A 185 -0.87 -0.26 -16.94
C LYS A 185 -1.42 -1.50 -16.23
N CYS A 186 -1.85 -1.37 -14.99
CA CYS A 186 -2.40 -2.48 -14.21
C CYS A 186 -3.93 -2.46 -14.16
N MET A 187 -4.60 -1.42 -14.67
CA MET A 187 -6.05 -1.30 -14.61
C MET A 187 -6.78 -2.50 -15.23
N GLU A 188 -6.30 -2.98 -16.38
CA GLU A 188 -6.87 -4.18 -17.04
C GLU A 188 -6.76 -5.42 -16.16
N GLN A 189 -5.59 -5.66 -15.55
CA GLN A 189 -5.36 -6.77 -14.62
C GLN A 189 -6.33 -6.76 -13.44
N PHE A 190 -6.68 -5.57 -12.94
CA PHE A 190 -7.59 -5.39 -11.81
C PHE A 190 -9.05 -5.15 -12.21
N GLY A 191 -9.40 -5.29 -13.50
CA GLY A 191 -10.76 -5.05 -13.99
C GLY A 191 -11.26 -3.61 -13.82
N VAL A 192 -10.35 -2.65 -13.67
CA VAL A 192 -10.69 -1.24 -13.41
C VAL A 192 -10.98 -0.51 -14.72
N THR A 193 -12.14 0.13 -14.79
CA THR A 193 -12.51 1.02 -15.91
C THR A 193 -12.40 2.47 -15.46
N PRO A 194 -11.69 3.35 -16.20
CA PRO A 194 -11.62 4.77 -15.86
C PRO A 194 -13.00 5.43 -16.00
N LEU A 195 -13.42 6.17 -14.98
CA LEU A 195 -14.66 6.97 -15.03
C LEU A 195 -14.51 8.24 -15.89
N ASP A 196 -13.27 8.71 -16.09
CA ASP A 196 -12.96 9.84 -16.98
C ASP A 196 -11.62 9.61 -17.70
N ILE A 197 -11.58 9.97 -18.98
CA ILE A 197 -10.41 9.84 -19.85
C ILE A 197 -9.56 11.13 -19.77
N MET A 198 -10.15 12.26 -19.35
CA MET A 198 -9.49 13.56 -19.30
C MET A 198 -9.11 13.95 -17.86
N ILE A 199 -7.81 14.12 -17.63
CA ILE A 199 -7.29 14.88 -16.49
C ILE A 199 -7.14 16.32 -17.00
N PRO A 200 -7.88 17.32 -16.46
CA PRO A 200 -7.73 18.73 -16.86
C PRO A 200 -6.31 19.26 -16.70
#